data_AF-A0A6B2UT93-F1
#
_entry.id   AF-A0A6B2UT93-F1
#
_cell.length_a   1.000
_cell.length_b   1.000
_cell.length_c   1.000
_cell.angle_alpha   90.00
_cell.angle_beta   90.00
_cell.angle_gamma   90.00
#
_symmetry.space_group_name_H-M   'P 1'
#
loop_
_entity.id
_entity.type
_entity.pdbx_description
1 polymer ?
#
loop_
_entity_poly.entity_id
_entity_poly.type
_entity_poly.pdbx_seq_one_letter_code
_entity_poly.pdbx_strand_id
1 'polypeptide(L)' 'LREGLTPAGAEGFTGLGVDVEAASAARRTTVLTCADWTERRPHLAGALGAAVGARFLAAGWVERHRTDRGLTVTPAGR' A
#
# COMPACT_ATOMS: atom_id res chain seq x y z
N LEU A 1 -4.37 -2.07 17.58
CA LEU A 1 -4.55 -3.45 17.07
C LEU A 1 -3.39 -3.74 16.14
N ARG A 2 -2.64 -4.82 16.36
CA ARG A 2 -1.67 -5.31 15.38
C ARG A 2 -2.43 -6.22 14.43
N GLU A 3 -2.86 -5.69 13.29
CA GLU A 3 -3.46 -6.49 12.23
C GLU A 3 -2.31 -7.24 11.54
N GLY A 4 -2.36 -8.58 11.57
CA GLY A 4 -1.36 -9.43 10.93
C GLY A 4 -1.71 -9.67 9.46
N LEU A 5 -0.70 -9.75 8.59
CA LEU A 5 -0.89 -10.18 7.20
C LEU A 5 -1.25 -11.67 7.18
N THR A 6 -2.41 -12.03 6.64
CA THR A 6 -2.82 -13.43 6.45
C THR A 6 -2.14 -14.03 5.22
N PRO A 7 -2.02 -15.37 5.13
CA PRO A 7 -1.46 -16.03 3.94
C PRO A 7 -2.20 -15.64 2.64
N ALA A 8 -3.54 -15.64 2.66
CA ALA A 8 -4.34 -15.22 1.51
C ALA A 8 -4.08 -13.75 1.13
N GLY A 9 -3.86 -12.86 2.11
CA GLY A 9 -3.48 -11.47 1.86
C GLY A 9 -2.09 -11.37 1.21
N ALA A 10 -1.12 -12.14 1.71
CA ALA A 10 0.23 -12.20 1.15
C ALA A 10 0.22 -12.67 -0.31
N GLU A 11 -0.53 -13.74 -0.61
CA GLU A 11 -0.72 -14.24 -1.98
C GLU A 11 -1.36 -13.19 -2.89
N GLY A 12 -2.42 -12.53 -2.42
CA GLY A 12 -3.09 -11.47 -3.18
C GLY A 12 -2.17 -10.29 -3.52
N PHE A 13 -1.41 -9.79 -2.55
CA PHE A 13 -0.46 -8.70 -2.80
C PHE A 13 0.70 -9.14 -3.70
N THR A 14 1.19 -10.36 -3.55
CA THR A 14 2.22 -10.92 -4.44
C THR A 14 1.71 -11.03 -5.87
N GLY A 15 0.45 -11.45 -6.06
CA GLY A 15 -0.21 -11.49 -7.38
C GLY A 15 -0.36 -10.10 -8.02
N LEU A 16 -0.46 -9.04 -7.22
CA LEU A 16 -0.40 -7.65 -7.69
C LEU A 16 1.03 -7.16 -7.99
N GLY A 17 2.04 -8.00 -7.78
CA GLY A 17 3.46 -7.71 -7.97
C GLY A 17 4.08 -6.89 -6.84
N VAL A 18 3.51 -6.94 -5.63
CA VAL A 18 4.10 -6.34 -4.44
C VAL A 18 5.13 -7.30 -3.85
N ASP A 19 6.32 -6.80 -3.50
CA ASP A 19 7.35 -7.59 -2.80
C ASP A 19 7.00 -7.70 -1.31
N VAL A 20 6.15 -8.68 -0.99
CA VAL A 20 5.66 -8.94 0.38
C VAL A 20 6.77 -9.43 1.30
N GLU A 21 7.73 -10.19 0.79
CA GLU A 21 8.87 -10.70 1.55
C GLU A 21 9.77 -9.55 2.00
N ALA A 22 10.14 -8.65 1.09
CA ALA A 22 10.91 -7.46 1.45
C ALA A 22 10.15 -6.54 2.43
N ALA A 23 8.84 -6.39 2.25
CA ALA A 23 8.01 -5.62 3.18
C ALA A 23 7.96 -6.24 4.58
N SER A 24 7.93 -7.58 4.67
CA SER A 24 7.87 -8.32 5.94
C SER A 24 9.22 -8.34 6.67
N ALA A 25 10.33 -8.33 5.92
CA ALA A 25 11.69 -8.27 6.47
C ALA A 25 12.13 -6.85 6.90
N ALA A 26 11.36 -5.81 6.56
CA ALA A 26 11.70 -4.44 6.88
C ALA A 26 11.70 -4.16 8.40
N ARG A 27 12.55 -3.24 8.86
CA ARG A 27 12.56 -2.80 10.28
C ARG A 27 11.26 -2.11 10.73
N ARG A 28 10.43 -1.64 9.80
CA ARG A 28 9.15 -0.99 10.08
C ARG A 28 8.09 -2.07 10.29
N THR A 29 7.10 -1.81 11.15
CA THR A 29 5.95 -2.72 11.29
C THR A 29 5.35 -3.04 9.92
N THR A 30 5.15 -4.31 9.62
CA THR A 30 4.67 -4.80 8.32
C THR A 30 3.32 -4.19 7.96
N VAL A 31 2.35 -4.31 8.86
CA VAL A 31 0.98 -3.82 8.68
C VAL A 31 0.59 -2.96 9.88
N LEU A 32 0.08 -1.77 9.57
CA LEU A 32 -0.55 -0.88 10.53
C LEU A 32 -1.85 -0.37 9.93
N THR A 33 -2.87 -0.27 10.76
CA THR A 33 -4.05 0.53 10.45
C THR A 33 -3.70 1.98 10.77
N CYS A 34 -3.62 2.84 9.76
CA CYS A 34 -3.52 4.27 10.00
C CYS A 34 -4.89 4.90 9.83
N ALA A 35 -5.22 5.83 10.73
CA ALA A 35 -6.42 6.63 10.66
C ALA A 35 -6.10 7.85 9.82
N ASP A 36 -6.57 7.88 8.58
CA ASP A 36 -6.50 9.10 7.77
C ASP A 36 -7.54 10.08 8.30
N TRP A 37 -7.10 11.29 8.67
CA TRP A 37 -7.98 12.35 9.16
C TRP A 37 -8.76 13.03 8.02
N THR A 38 -8.28 12.92 6.77
CA THR A 38 -8.92 13.50 5.59
C THR A 38 -10.06 12.62 5.08
N GLU A 39 -9.85 11.30 5.03
CA GLU A 39 -10.86 10.35 4.52
C GLU A 39 -11.69 9.67 5.63
N ARG A 40 -11.25 9.79 6.90
CA ARG A 40 -11.87 9.16 8.09
C ARG A 40 -12.05 7.65 7.94
N ARG A 41 -11.19 6.99 7.17
CA ARG A 41 -11.22 5.55 6.93
C ARG A 41 -9.90 4.89 7.35
N PRO A 42 -9.95 3.66 7.86
CA PRO A 42 -8.76 2.85 8.06
C PRO A 42 -8.02 2.65 6.73
N HIS A 43 -6.73 2.94 6.67
CA HIS A 43 -5.91 2.62 5.51
C HIS A 43 -4.71 1.75 5.88
N LEU A 44 -4.26 0.99 4.88
CA LEU A 44 -3.07 0.15 4.99
C LEU A 44 -1.83 1.04 5.10
N ALA A 45 -1.15 0.94 6.24
CA ALA A 45 0.12 1.58 6.52
C ALA A 45 1.17 0.53 6.93
N GLY A 46 2.35 1.00 7.32
CA GLY A 46 3.50 0.14 7.58
C GLY A 46 4.31 -0.14 6.31
N ALA A 47 5.22 -1.12 6.41
CA ALA A 47 6.09 -1.48 5.29
C ALA A 47 5.30 -2.00 4.09
N LEU A 48 4.24 -2.78 4.31
CA LEU A 48 3.39 -3.30 3.25
C LEU A 48 2.63 -2.19 2.53
N GLY A 49 2.04 -1.23 3.26
CA GLY A 49 1.36 -0.09 2.64
C GLY A 49 2.30 0.76 1.77
N ALA A 50 3.55 0.95 2.22
CA ALA A 50 4.56 1.63 1.41
C ALA A 50 4.93 0.84 0.14
N ALA A 51 5.06 -0.49 0.23
CA ALA A 51 5.35 -1.35 -0.91
C ALA A 51 4.21 -1.36 -1.94
N VAL A 52 2.94 -1.40 -1.48
CA VAL A 52 1.75 -1.28 -2.34
C VAL A 52 1.76 0.04 -3.10
N GLY A 53 1.96 1.17 -2.40
CA GLY A 53 2.01 2.48 -3.03
C GLY A 53 3.13 2.60 -4.07
N ALA A 54 4.31 2.08 -3.76
CA ALA A 54 5.43 2.04 -4.70
C ALA A 54 5.10 1.20 -5.94
N ARG A 55 4.50 0.02 -5.76
CA ARG A 55 4.10 -0.87 -6.85
C ARG A 55 3.04 -0.25 -7.75
N PHE A 56 2.08 0.49 -7.20
CA PHE A 56 1.03 1.14 -7.98
C PHE A 56 1.57 2.30 -8.81
N LEU A 57 2.51 3.07 -8.25
CA LEU A 57 3.22 4.12 -8.99
C LEU A 57 4.08 3.52 -10.11
N ALA A 58 4.81 2.44 -9.83
CA ALA A 58 5.69 1.79 -10.80
C ALA A 58 4.92 1.21 -12.01
N ALA A 59 3.69 0.72 -11.81
CA ALA A 59 2.83 0.28 -12.91
C ALA A 59 2.02 1.40 -13.57
N GLY A 60 2.14 2.65 -13.11
CA GLY A 60 1.35 3.75 -13.63
C GLY A 60 -0.15 3.61 -13.36
N TRP A 61 -0.55 2.84 -12.33
CA TRP A 61 -1.96 2.72 -11.90
C TRP A 61 -2.41 3.96 -11.14
N VAL A 62 -1.47 4.64 -10.49
CA VAL A 62 -1.69 5.92 -9.83
C VAL A 62 -0.58 6.91 -10.19
N GLU A 63 -0.90 8.19 -10.15
CA GLU A 63 0.03 9.29 -10.38
C GLU A 63 -0.02 10.29 -9.23
N ARG A 64 1.13 10.85 -8.87
CA ARG A 64 1.22 11.87 -7.80
C ARG A 64 0.72 13.22 -8.28
N HIS A 65 -0.05 13.89 -7.43
CA HIS A 65 -0.35 15.30 -7.62
C HIS A 65 0.93 16.13 -7.51
N ARG A 66 1.00 17.24 -8.24
CA ARG A 66 2.18 18.13 -8.22
C ARG A 66 2.18 19.09 -7.03
N THR A 67 1.00 19.35 -6.46
CA THR A 67 0.75 20.42 -5.50
C THR A 67 0.51 19.94 -4.08
N ASP A 68 0.17 18.66 -3.91
CA ASP A 68 -0.15 18.06 -2.61
C ASP A 68 0.23 16.57 -2.58
N ARG A 69 -0.20 15.87 -1.52
CA ARG A 69 0.11 14.44 -1.29
C ARG A 69 -0.91 13.48 -1.90
N GLY A 70 -1.84 13.99 -2.69
CA GLY A 70 -2.88 13.24 -3.37
C GLY A 70 -2.34 12.36 -4.50
N LEU A 71 -3.13 11.35 -4.84
CA LEU A 71 -2.90 10.45 -5.97
C LEU A 71 -4.15 10.46 -6.86
N THR A 72 -3.94 10.39 -8.17
CA THR A 72 -5.01 10.14 -9.14
C THR A 72 -4.88 8.72 -9.66
N VAL A 73 -5.98 7.96 -9.64
CA VAL A 73 -6.05 6.65 -10.32
C VAL A 73 -6.15 6.88 -11.82
N THR A 74 -5.21 6.31 -12.57
CA THR A 74 -5.16 6.40 -14.03
C THR A 74 -6.16 5.44 -14.66
N PRO A 75 -6.46 5.52 -15.97
CA PRO A 75 -7.26 4.50 -16.64
C PRO A 75 -6.68 3.09 -16.53
N ALA A 76 -5.36 2.93 -16.43
CA ALA A 76 -4.71 1.63 -16.29
C ALA A 76 -4.88 1.00 -14.90
N GLY A 77 -5.26 1.79 -13.90
CA GLY A 77 -5.50 1.34 -12.53
C GLY A 77 -6.97 1.10 -12.17
N ARG A 78 -7.89 1.15 -13.14
CA ARG A 78 -9.32 0.91 -12.93
C ARG A 78 -9.74 -0.52 -13.22
#